data_AF-I0R7T1-F1
#
_entry.id   AF-I0R7T1-F1
#
_cell.length_a   1.000
_cell.length_b   1.000
_cell.length_c   1.000
_cell.angle_alpha   90.00
_cell.angle_beta   90.00
_cell.angle_gamma   90.00
#
_symmetry.space_group_name_H-M   'P 1'
#
loop_
_entity.id
_entity.type
_entity.pdbx_description
1 polymer ?
#
loop_
_entity_poly.entity_id
_entity_poly.type
_entity_poly.pdbx_seq_one_letter_code
_entity_poly.pdbx_strand_id
1 'polypeptide(L)'
;MTEERIQELIAKGAKRWTKGNNDRLYVDAYKLGLETSRYKTGNICSAQWQGETISNSQANKLIGASIYYNLKTDNVSIAYKGNLNNLTEVVENFFSK
;
A
#
# COMPACT_ATOMS: atom_id res chain seq x y z
N MET A 1 -7.51 8.95 -14.29
CA MET A 1 -8.10 9.36 -12.98
C MET A 1 -8.35 10.88 -12.92
N THR A 2 -9.46 11.36 -12.34
CA THR A 2 -9.76 12.82 -12.21
C THR A 2 -9.04 13.45 -11.02
N GLU A 3 -8.92 14.78 -10.98
CA GLU A 3 -8.23 15.47 -9.87
C GLU A 3 -9.01 15.37 -8.55
N GLU A 4 -10.34 15.40 -8.58
CA GLU A 4 -11.18 15.18 -7.38
C GLU A 4 -10.85 13.83 -6.75
N ARG A 5 -10.75 12.80 -7.60
CA ARG A 5 -10.43 11.45 -7.17
C ARG A 5 -9.01 11.33 -6.62
N ILE A 6 -8.05 12.04 -7.20
CA ILE A 6 -6.68 12.12 -6.67
C ILE A 6 -6.70 12.70 -5.25
N GLN A 7 -7.47 13.77 -5.02
CA GLN A 7 -7.57 14.39 -3.70
C GLN A 7 -8.25 13.47 -2.67
N GLU A 8 -9.28 12.72 -3.06
CA GLU A 8 -9.88 11.70 -2.19
C GLU A 8 -8.88 10.62 -1.76
N LEU A 9 -8.07 10.12 -2.70
CA LEU A 9 -7.04 9.12 -2.41
C LEU A 9 -5.96 9.68 -1.49
N ILE A 10 -5.57 10.95 -1.69
CA ILE A 10 -4.63 11.64 -0.80
C ILE A 10 -5.22 11.77 0.60
N ALA A 11 -6.51 12.13 0.72
CA ALA A 11 -7.21 12.19 2.01
C ALA A 11 -7.28 10.81 2.70
N LYS A 12 -7.40 9.72 1.93
CA LYS A 12 -7.32 8.33 2.44
C LYS A 12 -5.89 7.90 2.83
N GLY A 13 -4.88 8.74 2.56
CA GLY A 13 -3.49 8.52 2.97
C GLY A 13 -2.52 8.16 1.84
N ALA A 14 -2.95 8.25 0.57
CA ALA A 14 -2.03 8.18 -0.55
C ALA A 14 -1.13 9.44 -0.59
N LYS A 15 0.04 9.31 -1.22
CA LYS A 15 1.01 10.40 -1.39
C LYS A 15 1.33 10.57 -2.86
N ARG A 16 1.02 11.74 -3.42
CA ARG A 16 1.40 12.09 -4.80
C ARG A 16 2.89 12.38 -4.87
N TRP A 17 3.55 11.79 -5.85
CA TRP A 17 4.93 12.06 -6.18
C TRP A 17 5.04 12.38 -7.66
N THR A 18 5.60 13.55 -7.95
CA THR A 18 5.76 14.05 -9.30
C THR A 18 7.21 14.47 -9.50
N LYS A 19 7.89 13.87 -10.49
CA LYS A 19 9.26 14.22 -10.86
C LYS A 19 9.54 13.86 -12.31
N GLY A 20 10.02 14.84 -13.08
CA GLY A 20 10.30 14.68 -14.50
C GLY A 20 9.06 14.19 -15.24
N ASN A 21 9.18 13.08 -15.97
CA ASN A 21 8.05 12.49 -16.68
C ASN A 21 7.17 11.56 -15.82
N ASN A 22 7.36 11.48 -14.50
CA ASN A 22 6.56 10.60 -13.65
C ASN A 22 5.53 11.39 -12.84
N ASP A 23 4.35 10.79 -12.68
CA ASP A 23 3.31 11.24 -11.75
C ASP A 23 2.63 10.00 -11.14
N ARG A 24 2.78 9.81 -9.83
CA ARG A 24 2.43 8.57 -9.12
C ARG A 24 1.72 8.86 -7.80
N LEU A 25 0.77 8.00 -7.43
CA LEU A 25 0.15 7.99 -6.11
C LEU A 25 0.59 6.76 -5.34
N TYR A 26 1.49 6.95 -4.38
CA TYR A 26 1.96 5.90 -3.49
C TYR A 26 0.99 5.66 -2.35
N VAL A 27 0.84 4.41 -1.91
CA VAL A 27 0.07 4.05 -0.73
C VAL A 27 0.89 3.10 0.14
N ASP A 28 0.81 3.31 1.45
CA ASP A 28 1.47 2.45 2.43
C ASP A 28 0.57 1.24 2.76
N ALA A 29 1.17 0.07 2.99
CA ALA A 29 0.44 -1.14 3.40
C ALA A 29 -0.45 -0.93 4.63
N TYR A 30 -0.08 -0.04 5.57
CA TYR A 30 -0.91 0.33 6.72
C TYR A 30 -2.25 0.96 6.31
N LYS A 31 -2.32 1.66 5.17
CA LYS A 31 -3.57 2.21 4.62
C LYS A 31 -4.40 1.18 3.86
N LEU A 32 -3.80 0.02 3.59
CA LEU A 32 -4.40 -1.11 2.92
C LEU A 32 -4.79 -2.23 3.90
N GLY A 33 -4.83 -1.95 5.20
CA GLY A 33 -5.25 -2.92 6.23
C GLY A 33 -4.15 -3.78 6.83
N LEU A 34 -2.87 -3.41 6.66
CA LEU A 34 -1.82 -3.95 7.51
C LEU A 34 -1.93 -3.34 8.91
N GLU A 35 -1.87 -4.19 9.92
CA GLU A 35 -1.76 -3.79 11.32
C GLU A 35 -0.55 -4.51 11.93
N THR A 36 0.25 -3.80 12.73
CA THR A 36 1.42 -4.39 13.39
C THR A 36 1.56 -3.85 14.80
N SER A 37 1.85 -4.72 15.75
CA SER A 37 2.39 -4.33 17.06
C SER A 37 3.90 -4.55 17.09
N ARG A 38 4.63 -3.74 17.88
CA ARG A 38 6.09 -3.79 17.97
C ARG A 38 6.57 -3.89 19.41
N TYR A 39 7.66 -4.61 19.62
CA TYR A 39 8.43 -4.55 20.86
C TYR A 39 9.09 -3.17 21.00
N LYS A 40 9.52 -2.83 22.22
CA LYS A 40 10.30 -1.60 22.49
C LYS A 40 11.60 -1.50 21.68
N THR A 41 12.14 -2.65 21.25
CA THR A 41 13.32 -2.75 20.38
C THR A 41 13.02 -2.47 18.91
N GLY A 42 11.76 -2.21 18.53
CA GLY A 42 11.33 -1.89 17.17
C GLY A 42 10.93 -3.09 16.30
N ASN A 43 11.25 -4.30 16.74
CA ASN A 43 10.87 -5.55 16.07
C ASN A 43 9.35 -5.76 16.14
N ILE A 44 8.76 -6.29 15.06
CA ILE A 44 7.33 -6.66 15.01
C ILE A 44 7.09 -7.82 15.99
N CYS A 45 6.10 -7.67 16.87
CA CYS A 45 5.68 -8.72 17.80
C CYS A 45 4.42 -9.47 17.33
N SER A 46 3.51 -8.79 16.63
CA SER A 46 2.37 -9.40 15.95
C SER A 46 2.00 -8.60 14.70
N ALA A 47 1.36 -9.26 13.75
CA ALA A 47 0.87 -8.62 12.53
C ALA A 47 -0.43 -9.24 12.03
N GLN A 48 -1.29 -8.39 11.48
CA GLN A 48 -2.52 -8.77 10.82
C GLN A 48 -2.62 -8.06 9.47
N TRP A 49 -3.23 -8.72 8.50
CA TRP A 49 -3.58 -8.14 7.20
C TRP A 49 -5.06 -8.36 6.97
N GLN A 50 -5.81 -7.27 6.77
CA GLN A 50 -7.27 -7.33 6.58
C GLN A 50 -7.96 -8.10 7.73
N GLY A 51 -7.46 -7.95 8.96
CA GLY A 51 -7.97 -8.63 10.16
C GLY A 51 -7.47 -10.07 10.36
N GLU A 52 -6.76 -10.67 9.39
CA GLU A 52 -6.22 -12.03 9.52
C GLU A 52 -4.76 -12.01 9.97
N THR A 53 -4.40 -12.90 10.89
CA THR A 53 -3.02 -13.03 11.37
C THR A 53 -2.07 -13.47 10.23
N ILE A 54 -1.00 -12.71 10.04
CA ILE A 54 0.09 -13.04 9.10
C ILE A 54 1.42 -13.16 9.83
N SER A 55 2.40 -13.77 9.19
CA SER A 55 3.75 -13.83 9.76
C SER A 55 4.40 -12.44 9.82
N ASN A 56 5.22 -12.20 10.85
CA ASN A 56 5.99 -10.95 10.97
C ASN A 56 6.93 -10.72 9.77
N SER A 57 7.41 -11.80 9.13
CA SER A 57 8.22 -11.73 7.91
C SER A 57 7.39 -11.22 6.71
N GLN A 58 6.16 -11.70 6.53
CA GLN A 58 5.25 -11.17 5.50
C GLN A 58 4.92 -9.71 5.76
N ALA A 59 4.62 -9.34 7.02
CA ALA A 59 4.36 -7.94 7.39
C ALA A 59 5.56 -7.03 7.06
N ASN A 60 6.78 -7.45 7.37
CA ASN A 60 7.98 -6.68 7.05
C ASN A 60 8.18 -6.52 5.53
N LYS A 61 7.86 -7.54 4.73
CA LYS A 61 7.87 -7.45 3.26
C LYS A 61 6.80 -6.50 2.72
N LEU A 62 5.62 -6.44 3.34
CA LEU A 62 4.55 -5.50 2.98
C LEU A 62 4.96 -4.05 3.30
N ILE A 63 5.55 -3.81 4.47
CA ILE A 63 6.05 -2.48 4.87
C ILE A 63 7.08 -1.95 3.86
N GLY A 64 7.95 -2.84 3.35
CA GLY A 64 8.93 -2.49 2.32
C GLY A 64 8.40 -2.51 0.88
N ALA A 65 7.13 -2.85 0.66
CA ALA A 65 6.57 -2.95 -0.69
C ALA A 65 6.35 -1.56 -1.28
N SER A 66 6.67 -1.40 -2.56
CA SER A 66 6.35 -0.19 -3.32
C SER A 66 5.02 -0.39 -4.01
N ILE A 67 3.98 0.30 -3.55
CA ILE A 67 2.62 0.19 -4.07
C ILE A 67 2.19 1.57 -4.56
N TYR A 68 1.87 1.69 -5.84
CA TYR A 68 1.44 2.96 -6.41
C TYR A 68 0.54 2.81 -7.62
N TYR A 69 -0.27 3.84 -7.85
CA TYR A 69 -0.94 4.06 -9.12
C TYR A 69 -0.12 5.03 -9.98
N ASN A 70 0.15 4.69 -11.23
CA ASN A 70 0.79 5.58 -12.18
C ASN A 70 -0.27 6.40 -12.93
N LEU A 71 -0.33 7.70 -12.66
CA LEU A 71 -1.34 8.60 -13.21
C LEU A 71 -1.19 8.83 -14.72
N LYS A 72 0.00 8.60 -15.28
CA LYS A 72 0.26 8.79 -16.72
C LYS A 72 -0.05 7.55 -17.54
N THR A 73 0.30 6.38 -17.02
CA THR A 73 0.06 5.10 -17.71
C THR A 73 -1.25 4.44 -17.30
N ASP A 74 -1.99 5.03 -16.37
CA ASP A 74 -3.28 4.53 -15.87
C ASP A 74 -3.21 3.08 -15.38
N ASN A 75 -2.17 2.75 -14.60
CA ASN A 75 -1.89 1.37 -14.17
C ASN A 75 -1.43 1.30 -12.71
N VAL A 76 -1.83 0.23 -12.01
CA VAL A 76 -1.35 -0.11 -10.66
C VAL A 76 -0.02 -0.86 -10.75
N SER A 77 0.91 -0.55 -9.85
CA SER A 77 2.17 -1.27 -9.68
C SER A 77 2.35 -1.71 -8.24
N ILE A 78 2.70 -2.99 -8.06
CA ILE A 78 2.94 -3.62 -6.76
C ILE A 78 4.30 -4.30 -6.82
N ALA A 79 5.29 -3.76 -6.12
CA ALA A 79 6.60 -4.39 -5.93
C ALA A 79 6.66 -5.07 -4.57
N TYR A 80 6.01 -6.23 -4.45
CA TYR A 80 5.99 -7.06 -3.25
C TYR A 80 6.70 -8.39 -3.50
N LYS A 81 7.54 -8.83 -2.54
CA LYS A 81 8.38 -10.05 -2.66
C LYS A 81 7.88 -11.22 -1.79
N GLY A 82 6.60 -11.25 -1.48
CA GLY A 82 5.98 -12.33 -0.70
C GLY A 82 4.80 -12.95 -1.42
N ASN A 83 4.10 -13.84 -0.72
CA ASN A 83 2.84 -14.41 -1.18
C ASN A 83 1.75 -13.95 -0.20
N LEU A 84 0.72 -13.29 -0.75
CA LEU A 84 -0.45 -12.80 -0.02
C LEU A 84 -1.63 -12.77 -0.98
N ASN A 85 -2.59 -13.67 -0.76
CA ASN A 85 -3.58 -14.06 -1.76
C ASN A 85 -4.47 -12.90 -2.25
N ASN A 86 -4.80 -11.94 -1.40
CA ASN A 86 -5.72 -10.84 -1.69
C ASN A 86 -5.03 -9.48 -1.89
N LEU A 87 -3.69 -9.41 -1.97
CA LEU A 87 -2.97 -8.13 -2.05
C LEU A 87 -3.40 -7.31 -3.28
N THR A 88 -3.42 -7.94 -4.46
CA THR A 88 -3.78 -7.27 -5.71
C THR A 88 -5.19 -6.69 -5.65
N GLU A 89 -6.15 -7.50 -5.20
CA GLU A 89 -7.55 -7.08 -5.06
C GLU A 89 -7.70 -5.89 -4.10
N VAL A 90 -7.04 -5.93 -2.94
CA VAL A 90 -7.08 -4.83 -1.96
C VAL A 90 -6.51 -3.54 -2.56
N VAL A 91 -5.38 -3.63 -3.27
CA VAL A 91 -4.74 -2.47 -3.90
C VAL A 91 -5.60 -1.90 -5.03
N GLU A 92 -6.14 -2.75 -5.89
CA GLU A 92 -7.02 -2.33 -6.99
C GLU A 92 -8.30 -1.69 -6.46
N ASN A 93 -8.89 -2.25 -5.41
CA ASN A 93 -10.06 -1.67 -4.75
C ASN A 93 -9.77 -0.30 -4.12
N PHE A 94 -8.58 -0.12 -3.54
CA PHE A 94 -8.17 1.18 -2.99
C PHE A 94 -8.15 2.26 -4.08
N PHE A 95 -7.62 1.95 -5.27
CA PHE A 95 -7.51 2.94 -6.36
C PHE A 95 -8.81 3.08 -7.18
N SER A 96 -9.59 2.02 -7.36
CA SER A 96 -10.77 1.98 -8.25
C SER A 96 -12.06 2.59 -7.69
N LYS A 97 -12.23 2.68 -6.36
CA LYS A 97 -13.48 3.13 -5.69
C LYS A 97 -13.46 4.55 -5.18
#